data_AF-A0A9E5I658-F1
#
_entry.id   AF-A0A9E5I658-F1
#
_cell.length_a   1.000
_cell.length_b   1.000
_cell.length_c   1.000
_cell.angle_alpha   90.00
_cell.angle_beta   90.00
_cell.angle_gamma   90.00
#
_symmetry.space_group_name_H-M   'P 1'
#
loop_
_entity.id
_entity.type
_entity.pdbx_description
1 polymer ?
#
loop_
_entity_poly.entity_id
_entity_poly.type
_entity_poly.pdbx_seq_one_letter_code
_entity_poly.pdbx_strand_id
1 'polypeptide(L)'
;MIRSHGHEVSWVEQDDVRMPGPAEMIFLAVPTQAVRGCLRALGPQTAPVVSLSKGIEIETGKRISEVIQEIWPKAPVAAVSGPSLATELADGVPTAVVAAAEDEKLAKHVQKVLHGPVFRVYQT
;
A
#
# COMPACT_ATOMS: atom_id res chain seq x y z
N MET A 1 9.35 -2.78 -10.51
CA MET A 1 8.91 -1.39 -10.72
C MET A 1 9.49 -0.42 -9.71
N ILE A 2 9.15 -0.51 -8.41
CA ILE A 2 9.68 0.46 -7.42
C ILE A 2 11.22 0.50 -7.41
N ARG A 3 11.88 -0.66 -7.44
CA ARG A 3 13.35 -0.76 -7.60
C ARG A 3 13.88 -0.16 -8.91
N SER A 4 13.14 -0.28 -10.03
CA SER A 4 13.56 0.29 -11.31
C SER A 4 13.43 1.82 -11.35
N HIS A 5 12.68 2.41 -10.42
CA HIS A 5 12.67 3.86 -10.18
C HIS A 5 13.78 4.33 -9.22
N GLY A 6 14.71 3.44 -8.82
CA GLY A 6 15.86 3.79 -7.98
C GLY A 6 15.62 3.73 -6.47
N HIS A 7 14.51 3.14 -6.03
CA HIS A 7 14.20 2.98 -4.60
C HIS A 7 14.73 1.65 -4.05
N GLU A 8 15.23 1.70 -2.81
CA GLU A 8 15.52 0.49 -2.03
C GLU A 8 14.20 -0.12 -1.52
N VAL A 9 14.09 -1.46 -1.60
CA VAL A 9 12.88 -2.18 -1.17
C VAL A 9 13.28 -3.38 -0.33
N SER A 10 12.81 -3.37 0.92
CA SER A 10 12.87 -4.49 1.85
C SER A 10 11.49 -5.14 2.00
N TRP A 11 11.46 -6.45 2.24
CA TRP A 11 10.24 -7.23 2.37
C TRP A 11 10.04 -7.66 3.82
N VAL A 12 8.78 -7.69 4.25
CA VAL A 12 8.37 -8.23 5.55
C VAL A 12 7.23 -9.21 5.29
N GLU A 13 7.42 -10.44 5.72
CA GLU A 13 6.42 -11.50 5.57
C GLU A 13 5.36 -11.38 6.66
N GLN A 14 4.12 -11.76 6.34
CA GLN A 14 3.02 -11.70 7.31
C GLN A 14 3.21 -12.62 8.52
N ASP A 15 4.03 -13.67 8.39
CA ASP A 15 4.30 -14.67 9.42
C ASP A 15 5.59 -14.38 10.22
N ASP A 16 6.42 -13.44 9.74
CA ASP A 16 7.64 -12.97 10.42
C ASP A 16 7.71 -11.43 10.40
N VAL A 17 6.94 -10.86 11.32
CA VAL A 17 6.57 -9.45 11.29
C VAL A 17 7.61 -8.60 12.01
N ARG A 18 8.71 -8.28 11.31
CA ARG A 18 9.77 -7.40 11.81
C ARG A 18 10.19 -6.36 10.77
N MET A 19 10.06 -5.07 11.11
CA MET A 19 10.60 -4.00 10.27
C MET A 19 12.13 -4.08 10.23
N PRO A 20 12.76 -4.10 9.04
CA PRO A 20 14.21 -4.13 8.89
C PRO A 20 14.89 -2.80 9.24
N GLY A 21 14.11 -1.72 9.36
CA GLY A 21 14.56 -0.38 9.72
C GLY A 21 13.45 0.66 9.47
N PRO A 22 13.77 1.96 9.63
CA PRO A 22 12.86 3.04 9.25
C PRO A 22 12.52 2.97 7.75
N ALA A 23 11.26 3.26 7.41
CA ALA A 23 10.79 3.31 6.02
C ALA A 23 10.23 4.70 5.70
N GLU A 24 10.46 5.20 4.48
CA GLU A 24 9.83 6.42 3.98
C GLU A 24 8.39 6.17 3.50
N MET A 25 8.07 4.92 3.16
CA MET A 25 6.74 4.49 2.73
C MET A 25 6.59 2.99 2.96
N ILE A 26 5.42 2.55 3.43
CA ILE A 26 5.10 1.14 3.68
C ILE A 26 4.02 0.71 2.70
N PHE A 27 4.26 -0.34 1.92
CA PHE A 27 3.25 -0.95 1.06
C PHE A 27 2.63 -2.16 1.77
N LEU A 28 1.32 -2.12 1.99
CA LEU A 28 0.60 -3.21 2.62
C LEU A 28 -0.07 -4.08 1.54
N ALA A 29 0.51 -5.24 1.29
CA ALA A 29 0.12 -6.16 0.21
C ALA A 29 -0.33 -7.54 0.73
N VAL A 30 -0.97 -7.57 1.89
CA VAL A 30 -1.49 -8.81 2.52
C VAL A 30 -2.99 -8.99 2.25
N PRO A 31 -3.55 -10.19 2.42
CA PRO A 31 -5.00 -10.37 2.35
C PRO A 31 -5.75 -9.42 3.29
N THR A 32 -6.86 -8.87 2.84
CA THR A 32 -7.68 -7.87 3.58
C THR A 32 -7.97 -8.28 5.03
N GLN A 33 -8.24 -9.56 5.28
CA GLN A 33 -8.54 -10.05 6.64
C GLN A 33 -7.30 -10.21 7.55
N ALA A 34 -6.10 -10.26 6.97
CA ALA A 34 -4.84 -10.38 7.72
C ALA A 34 -4.28 -9.01 8.15
N VAL A 35 -4.76 -7.92 7.55
CA VAL A 35 -4.25 -6.55 7.74
C VAL A 35 -4.18 -6.17 9.22
N ARG A 36 -5.28 -6.31 9.96
CA ARG A 36 -5.36 -5.91 11.37
C ARG A 36 -4.33 -6.64 12.23
N GLY A 37 -4.16 -7.95 12.01
CA GLY A 37 -3.16 -8.76 12.70
C GLY A 37 -1.74 -8.26 12.41
N CYS A 38 -1.43 -8.04 11.14
CA CYS A 38 -0.11 -7.55 10.71
C CYS A 38 0.23 -6.18 11.32
N LEU A 39 -0.71 -5.23 11.29
CA LEU A 39 -0.51 -3.89 11.85
C LEU A 39 -0.28 -3.92 13.36
N ARG A 40 -0.99 -4.80 14.08
CA ARG A 40 -0.78 -5.00 15.53
C ARG A 40 0.57 -5.61 15.84
N ALA A 41 1.00 -6.60 15.05
CA ALA A 41 2.29 -7.27 15.24
C ALA A 41 3.48 -6.34 14.92
N LEU A 42 3.40 -5.53 13.86
CA LEU A 42 4.43 -4.54 13.50
C LEU A 42 4.56 -3.39 14.52
N GLY A 43 3.48 -3.08 15.22
CA GLY A 43 3.39 -1.91 16.10
C GLY A 43 3.29 -0.58 15.33
N PRO A 44 2.92 0.52 16.03
CA PRO A 44 2.63 1.81 15.40
C PRO A 44 3.76 2.40 14.58
N GLN A 45 3.43 2.85 13.37
CA GLN A 45 4.34 3.57 12.46
C GLN A 45 3.82 4.99 12.19
N THR A 46 4.72 5.89 11.79
CA THR A 46 4.38 7.26 11.35
C THR A 46 4.64 7.50 9.87
N ALA A 47 5.29 6.55 9.19
CA ALA A 47 5.51 6.60 7.75
C ALA A 47 4.17 6.45 7.00
N PRO A 48 4.02 7.06 5.82
CA PRO A 48 2.88 6.82 4.95
C PRO A 48 2.68 5.34 4.63
N VAL A 49 1.44 4.87 4.72
CA VAL A 49 1.03 3.51 4.39
C VAL A 49 0.20 3.52 3.10
N VAL A 50 0.60 2.71 2.14
CA VAL A 50 -0.10 2.49 0.88
C VAL A 50 -0.76 1.11 0.93
N SER A 51 -2.08 1.08 1.09
CA SER A 51 -2.86 -0.17 1.03
C SER A 51 -3.00 -0.63 -0.41
N LEU A 52 -2.51 -1.83 -0.71
CA LEU A 52 -2.77 -2.54 -1.97
C LEU A 52 -3.89 -3.59 -1.80
N SER A 53 -4.27 -3.90 -0.56
CA SER A 53 -5.38 -4.78 -0.23
C SER A 53 -6.71 -4.17 -0.68
N LYS A 54 -7.53 -4.98 -1.37
CA LYS A 54 -8.85 -4.59 -1.90
C LYS A 54 -9.96 -5.27 -1.09
N GLY A 55 -10.99 -4.52 -0.74
CA GLY A 55 -12.16 -5.02 0.00
C GLY A 55 -12.31 -4.38 1.38
N ILE A 56 -13.09 -5.05 2.23
CA ILE A 56 -13.43 -4.61 3.60
C ILE A 56 -13.08 -5.69 4.62
N GLU A 57 -12.75 -5.27 5.84
CA GLU A 57 -12.67 -6.18 6.99
C GLU A 57 -14.06 -6.72 7.31
N ILE A 58 -14.22 -8.05 7.31
CA ILE A 58 -15.53 -8.70 7.43
C ILE A 58 -16.15 -8.41 8.81
N GLU A 59 -15.34 -8.49 9.87
CA GLU A 59 -15.82 -8.36 11.25
C GLU A 59 -16.40 -6.98 11.55
N THR A 60 -15.81 -5.92 11.00
CA THR A 60 -16.19 -4.54 11.34
C THR A 60 -16.86 -3.78 10.20
N GLY A 61 -16.87 -4.34 8.98
CA GLY A 61 -17.32 -3.65 7.78
C GLY A 61 -16.46 -2.46 7.35
N LYS A 62 -15.27 -2.28 7.93
CA LYS A 62 -14.40 -1.12 7.67
C LYS A 62 -13.58 -1.32 6.41
N ARG A 63 -13.34 -0.23 5.68
CA ARG A 63 -12.32 -0.20 4.63
C ARG A 63 -10.95 -0.34 5.26
N ILE A 64 -9.99 -0.88 4.51
CA ILE A 64 -8.63 -1.08 5.02
C ILE A 64 -7.96 0.23 5.46
N SER A 65 -8.24 1.34 4.77
CA SER A 65 -7.74 2.65 5.20
C SER A 65 -8.23 3.05 6.60
N GLU A 66 -9.49 2.74 6.93
CA GLU A 66 -10.07 2.99 8.26
C GLU A 66 -9.46 2.08 9.32
N VAL A 67 -9.19 0.82 8.98
CA VAL A 67 -8.47 -0.13 9.87
C VAL A 67 -7.05 0.36 10.15
N ILE A 68 -6.32 0.82 9.13
CA ILE A 68 -4.98 1.39 9.29
C ILE A 68 -5.04 2.62 10.19
N GLN A 69 -5.95 3.57 9.94
CA GLN A 69 -6.06 4.79 10.74
C GLN A 69 -6.48 4.50 12.20
N GLU A 70 -7.28 3.46 12.44
CA GLU A 70 -7.65 3.04 13.79
C GLU A 70 -6.45 2.52 14.59
N ILE A 71 -5.60 1.69 13.96
CA ILE A 71 -4.49 1.02 14.64
C ILE A 71 -3.26 1.94 14.70
N TRP A 72 -2.99 2.67 13.61
CA TRP A 72 -1.87 3.61 13.45
C TRP A 72 -2.38 5.03 13.15
N PRO A 73 -2.95 5.74 14.13
CA PRO A 73 -3.63 7.02 13.91
C PRO A 73 -2.72 8.17 13.44
N LYS A 74 -1.41 7.99 13.50
CA LYS A 74 -0.42 8.98 13.04
C LYS A 74 0.14 8.69 11.64
N ALA A 75 -0.17 7.54 11.06
CA ALA A 75 0.28 7.19 9.71
C ALA A 75 -0.65 7.86 8.68
N PRO A 76 -0.11 8.63 7.72
CA PRO A 76 -0.85 9.02 6.53
C PRO A 76 -1.22 7.77 5.71
N VAL A 77 -2.42 7.72 5.15
CA VAL A 77 -2.90 6.52 4.43
C VAL A 77 -3.29 6.88 3.00
N ALA A 78 -2.80 6.06 2.06
CA ALA A 78 -3.25 6.01 0.69
C ALA A 78 -3.74 4.60 0.35
N ALA A 79 -4.64 4.49 -0.63
CA ALA A 79 -5.04 3.21 -1.20
C ALA A 79 -4.74 3.21 -2.71
N VAL A 80 -4.24 2.09 -3.22
CA VAL A 80 -4.08 1.89 -4.67
C VAL A 80 -5.06 0.83 -5.13
N SER A 81 -5.92 1.18 -6.09
CA SER A 81 -6.95 0.27 -6.60
C SER A 81 -7.15 0.41 -8.10
N GLY A 82 -7.75 -0.62 -8.72
CA GLY A 82 -7.93 -0.76 -10.17
C GLY A 82 -7.81 -2.22 -10.62
N PRO A 83 -8.12 -2.55 -11.88
CA PRO A 83 -7.75 -3.84 -12.46
C PRO A 83 -6.22 -3.93 -12.50
N SER A 84 -5.63 -4.82 -11.70
CA SER A 84 -4.18 -4.87 -11.51
C SER A 84 -3.72 -6.28 -11.18
N LEU A 85 -3.97 -7.22 -12.08
CA LEU A 85 -3.57 -8.60 -11.86
C LEU A 85 -2.04 -8.71 -11.88
N ALA A 86 -1.46 -9.29 -10.84
CA ALA A 86 0.00 -9.30 -10.66
C ALA A 86 0.73 -10.03 -11.80
N THR A 87 0.12 -11.09 -12.34
CA THR A 87 0.68 -11.85 -13.47
C THR A 87 0.70 -11.02 -14.75
N GLU A 88 -0.39 -10.34 -15.09
CA GLU A 88 -0.46 -9.45 -16.26
C GLU A 88 0.57 -8.31 -16.16
N LEU A 89 0.75 -7.76 -14.96
CA LEU A 89 1.76 -6.73 -14.73
C LEU A 89 3.18 -7.26 -14.91
N ALA A 90 3.46 -8.49 -14.45
CA ALA A 90 4.74 -9.15 -14.65
C ALA A 90 5.01 -9.44 -16.14
N ASP A 91 3.97 -9.73 -16.90
CA ASP A 91 4.02 -9.96 -18.36
C ASP A 91 4.09 -8.65 -19.17
N GLY A 92 4.10 -7.49 -18.51
CA GLY A 92 4.22 -6.18 -19.15
C GLY A 92 2.93 -5.66 -19.80
N VAL A 93 1.77 -6.26 -19.47
CA VAL A 93 0.48 -5.79 -19.96
C VAL A 93 0.17 -4.40 -19.37
N PRO A 94 -0.16 -3.40 -20.20
CA PRO A 94 -0.51 -2.07 -19.72
C PRO A 94 -1.63 -2.10 -18.68
N THR A 95 -1.32 -1.60 -17.49
CA THR A 95 -2.22 -1.64 -16.33
C THR A 95 -2.49 -0.21 -15.85
N ALA A 96 -3.74 0.09 -15.50
CA ALA A 96 -4.15 1.39 -14.97
C ALA A 96 -4.74 1.26 -13.57
N VAL A 97 -4.26 2.07 -12.64
CA VAL A 97 -4.73 2.14 -11.25
C VAL A 97 -4.90 3.57 -10.79
N VAL A 98 -5.60 3.75 -9.67
CA VAL A 98 -5.78 5.02 -8.97
C VAL A 98 -5.11 4.94 -7.61
N ALA A 99 -4.26 5.90 -7.28
CA ALA A 99 -3.78 6.16 -5.94
C ALA A 99 -4.70 7.22 -5.29
N ALA A 100 -5.44 6.83 -4.25
CA ALA A 100 -6.38 7.68 -3.55
C ALA A 100 -5.87 8.00 -2.14
N ALA A 101 -5.87 9.27 -1.74
CA ALA A 101 -5.54 9.69 -0.37
C ALA A 101 -6.30 10.96 0.02
N GLU A 102 -6.50 11.18 1.32
CA GLU A 102 -7.09 12.45 1.80
C GLU A 102 -6.13 13.64 1.61
N ASP A 103 -4.82 13.40 1.69
CA ASP A 103 -3.78 14.38 1.36
C ASP A 103 -3.37 14.23 -0.11
N GLU A 104 -3.67 15.23 -0.93
CA GLU A 104 -3.29 15.28 -2.35
C GLU A 104 -1.77 15.15 -2.55
N LYS A 105 -0.96 15.67 -1.61
CA LYS A 105 0.50 15.51 -1.69
C LYS A 105 0.91 14.05 -1.56
N LEU A 106 0.22 13.30 -0.70
CA LEU A 106 0.47 11.88 -0.54
C LEU A 106 0.03 11.11 -1.79
N ALA A 107 -1.17 11.38 -2.33
CA ALA A 107 -1.64 10.74 -3.57
C ALA A 107 -0.65 10.97 -4.72
N LYS A 108 -0.12 12.20 -4.84
CA LYS A 108 0.87 12.58 -5.86
C LYS A 108 2.22 11.91 -5.63
N HIS A 109 2.62 11.77 -4.37
CA HIS A 109 3.85 11.08 -4.02
C HIS A 109 3.78 9.59 -4.35
N VAL A 110 2.68 8.92 -3.99
CA VAL A 110 2.42 7.51 -4.35
C VAL A 110 2.37 7.33 -5.86
N GLN A 111 1.69 8.23 -6.59
CA GLN A 111 1.70 8.24 -8.04
C GLN A 111 3.12 8.29 -8.59
N LYS A 112 3.96 9.22 -8.11
CA LYS A 112 5.34 9.36 -8.59
C LYS A 112 6.19 8.09 -8.35
N VAL A 113 6.01 7.42 -7.21
CA VAL A 113 6.75 6.19 -6.86
C VAL A 113 6.37 5.01 -7.77
N LEU A 114 5.09 4.92 -8.13
CA LEU A 114 4.55 3.77 -8.84
C LEU A 114 4.43 3.96 -10.36
N HIS A 115 4.19 5.18 -10.84
CA HIS A 115 3.91 5.42 -12.26
C HIS A 115 5.09 5.04 -13.15
N GLY A 116 4.82 4.31 -14.23
CA GLY A 116 5.83 3.87 -15.17
C GLY A 116 5.27 3.51 -16.55
N PRO A 117 6.12 3.03 -17.48
CA PRO A 117 5.75 2.83 -18.89
C PRO A 117 4.55 1.89 -19.12
N VAL A 118 4.43 0.84 -18.29
CA VAL A 118 3.35 -0.16 -18.38
C VAL A 118 2.39 -0.12 -17.17
N PHE A 119 2.59 0.81 -16.24
CA PHE A 119 1.75 0.96 -15.05
C PHE A 119 1.37 2.42 -14.87
N ARG A 120 0.19 2.76 -15.39
CA ARG A 120 -0.33 4.11 -15.37
C ARG A 120 -1.09 4.35 -14.07
N VAL A 121 -0.53 5.21 -13.23
CA VAL A 121 -1.17 5.60 -11.97
C VAL A 121 -1.83 6.96 -12.15
N TYR A 122 -3.14 7.01 -11.91
CA TYR A 122 -3.92 8.23 -11.71
C TYR A 122 -3.99 8.53 -10.20
N GLN A 123 -4.35 9.75 -9.83
CA GLN A 123 -4.45 10.14 -8.42
C GLN A 123 -5.76 10.87 -8.11
N THR A 124 -6.22 10.74 -6.87
CA THR A 124 -7.35 11.50 -6.28
C THR A 124 -7.21 11.63 -4.77
#